data_AF-A0A1H6EWC7-F1
#
_entry.id   AF-A0A1H6EWC7-F1
#
_cell.length_a   1.000
_cell.length_b   1.000
_cell.length_c   1.000
_cell.angle_alpha   90.00
_cell.angle_beta   90.00
_cell.angle_gamma   90.00
#
_symmetry.space_group_name_H-M   'P 1'
#
loop_
_entity.id
_entity.type
_entity.pdbx_description
1 polymer ?
#
loop_
_entity_poly.entity_id
_entity_poly.type
_entity_poly.pdbx_seq_one_letter_code
_entity_poly.pdbx_strand_id
1 'polypeptide(L)'
;MTQRHPYPHTDLQGAATRNTTAAELLTAFAKSAPALDDLWRRIFDALADTPALITDIDRLRAELSTSRYQRANLIAAIRATLAAHDEGEHDPLFYVRDELHAQHSATARRTAGGGR
;
A
#
# COMPACT_ATOMS: atom_id res chain seq x y z
N MET A 1 -22.75 -4.55 -3.87
CA MET A 1 -22.02 -4.05 -5.05
C MET A 1 -20.56 -4.42 -4.90
N THR A 2 -20.09 -5.42 -5.64
CA THR A 2 -18.70 -5.88 -5.63
C THR A 2 -17.87 -4.88 -6.42
N GLN A 3 -17.01 -4.10 -5.77
CA GLN A 3 -16.02 -3.30 -6.48
C GLN A 3 -15.07 -4.26 -7.21
N ARG A 4 -15.33 -4.48 -8.50
CA ARG A 4 -14.40 -5.15 -9.40
C ARG A 4 -13.24 -4.17 -9.62
N HIS A 5 -12.10 -4.42 -8.99
CA HIS A 5 -10.93 -3.60 -9.22
C HIS A 5 -10.47 -3.82 -10.68
N PRO A 6 -10.44 -2.78 -11.54
CA PRO A 6 -10.27 -2.96 -12.99
C PRO A 6 -8.85 -3.39 -13.38
N TYR A 7 -7.92 -3.43 -12.43
CA TYR A 7 -6.55 -3.87 -12.65
C TYR A 7 -6.29 -5.15 -11.85
N PRO A 8 -5.79 -6.23 -12.48
CA PRO A 8 -5.33 -7.39 -11.74
C PRO A 8 -4.26 -6.94 -10.75
N HIS A 9 -4.36 -7.39 -9.50
CA HIS A 9 -3.32 -7.12 -8.52
C HIS A 9 -2.01 -7.72 -9.05
N THR A 10 -1.04 -6.86 -9.40
CA THR A 10 0.31 -7.31 -9.73
C THR A 10 0.83 -8.13 -8.56
N ASP A 11 1.21 -9.37 -8.83
CA ASP A 11 1.86 -10.26 -7.88
C ASP A 11 3.28 -9.76 -7.60
N LEU A 12 3.39 -8.95 -6.53
CA LEU A 12 4.65 -8.35 -6.11
C LEU A 12 5.61 -9.40 -5.55
N GLN A 13 5.10 -10.45 -4.91
CA GLN A 13 5.92 -11.54 -4.41
C GLN A 13 6.53 -12.31 -5.59
N GLY A 14 5.73 -12.66 -6.59
CA GLY A 14 6.23 -13.27 -7.82
C GLY A 14 7.18 -12.36 -8.60
N ALA A 15 7.00 -11.04 -8.56
CA ALA A 15 7.96 -10.09 -9.12
C ALA A 15 9.29 -10.08 -8.36
N ALA A 16 9.26 -10.08 -7.03
CA ALA A 16 10.44 -10.14 -6.17
C ALA A 16 11.23 -11.43 -6.41
N THR A 17 10.55 -12.59 -6.41
CA THR A 17 11.18 -13.89 -6.69
C THR A 17 11.86 -13.90 -8.06
N ARG A 18 11.18 -13.41 -9.11
CA ARG A 18 11.77 -13.33 -10.46
C ARG A 18 12.99 -12.43 -10.51
N ASN A 19 12.97 -11.28 -9.82
CA ASN A 19 14.10 -10.36 -9.75
C ASN A 19 15.30 -11.01 -9.06
N THR A 20 15.08 -11.68 -7.92
CA THR A 20 16.13 -12.42 -7.20
C THR A 20 16.73 -13.51 -8.06
N THR A 21 15.89 -14.35 -8.68
CA THR A 21 16.36 -15.42 -9.59
C THR A 21 17.16 -14.84 -10.77
N ALA A 22 16.71 -13.73 -11.36
CA ALA A 22 17.45 -13.09 -12.46
C ALA A 22 18.83 -12.60 -11.99
N ALA A 23 18.90 -11.92 -10.85
CA ALA A 23 20.17 -11.43 -10.29
C ALA A 23 21.15 -12.58 -9.96
N GLU A 24 20.65 -13.69 -9.41
CA GLU A 24 21.45 -14.89 -9.12
C GLU A 24 22.01 -15.54 -10.39
N LEU A 25 21.17 -15.73 -11.42
CA LEU A 25 21.60 -16.28 -12.71
C LEU A 25 22.65 -15.38 -13.37
N LEU A 26 22.40 -14.08 -13.42
CA LEU A 26 23.33 -13.11 -14.01
C LEU A 26 24.66 -13.06 -13.25
N THR A 27 24.64 -13.19 -11.92
CA THR A 27 25.86 -13.30 -11.11
C THR A 27 26.68 -14.53 -11.48
N ALA A 28 26.02 -15.67 -11.75
CA ALA A 28 26.71 -16.86 -12.21
C ALA A 28 27.29 -16.68 -13.62
N PHE A 29 26.54 -16.08 -14.55
CA PHE A 29 27.02 -15.83 -15.92
C PHE A 29 28.15 -14.81 -15.99
N ALA A 30 28.10 -13.74 -15.19
CA ALA A 30 29.12 -12.70 -15.16
C ALA A 30 30.50 -13.28 -14.81
N LYS A 31 30.57 -14.26 -13.89
CA LYS A 31 31.80 -14.96 -13.53
C LYS A 31 32.44 -15.71 -14.70
N SER A 32 31.64 -16.15 -15.67
CA SER A 32 32.10 -16.92 -16.83
C SER A 32 32.46 -16.04 -18.04
N ALA A 33 32.12 -14.75 -18.02
CA ALA A 33 32.33 -13.84 -19.15
C ALA A 33 32.75 -12.42 -18.69
N PRO A 34 33.96 -12.27 -18.10
CA PRO A 34 34.45 -10.98 -17.59
C PRO A 34 34.70 -9.94 -18.69
N ALA A 35 34.86 -10.38 -19.95
CA ALA A 35 34.98 -9.48 -21.10
C ALA A 35 33.71 -8.61 -21.32
N LEU A 36 32.61 -8.89 -20.63
CA LEU A 36 31.33 -8.19 -20.72
C LEU A 36 30.97 -7.40 -19.45
N ASP A 37 31.93 -7.07 -18.57
CA ASP A 37 31.68 -6.41 -17.28
C ASP A 37 30.83 -5.13 -17.37
N ASP A 38 31.08 -4.28 -18.35
CA ASP A 38 30.29 -3.05 -18.55
C ASP A 38 28.82 -3.34 -18.91
N LEU A 39 28.56 -4.43 -19.63
CA LEU A 39 27.20 -4.88 -19.92
C LEU A 39 26.54 -5.43 -18.65
N TRP A 40 27.26 -6.28 -17.90
CA TRP A 40 26.74 -6.84 -16.64
C TRP A 40 26.40 -5.75 -15.64
N ARG A 41 27.26 -4.73 -15.47
CA ARG A 41 27.00 -3.58 -14.61
C ARG A 41 25.68 -2.89 -14.96
N ARG A 42 25.46 -2.58 -16.24
CA ARG A 42 24.21 -1.93 -16.69
C ARG A 42 22.97 -2.79 -16.41
N ILE A 43 23.08 -4.11 -16.51
CA ILE A 43 21.97 -5.02 -16.20
C ILE A 43 21.71 -5.05 -14.69
N PHE A 44 22.76 -5.13 -13.86
CA PHE A 44 22.61 -5.08 -12.41
C PHE A 44 22.02 -3.76 -11.94
N ASP A 45 22.46 -2.63 -12.49
CA ASP A 45 21.89 -1.31 -12.20
C ASP A 45 20.39 -1.28 -12.53
N ALA A 46 19.98 -1.85 -13.67
CA ALA A 46 18.57 -1.93 -14.05
C ALA A 46 17.72 -2.81 -13.12
N LEU A 47 18.31 -3.84 -12.48
CA LEU A 47 17.61 -4.70 -11.53
C LEU A 47 17.60 -4.11 -10.10
N ALA A 48 18.56 -3.24 -9.78
CA ALA A 48 18.80 -2.73 -8.43
C ALA A 48 17.63 -1.93 -7.86
N ASP A 49 16.87 -1.22 -8.69
CA ASP A 49 15.73 -0.41 -8.26
C ASP A 49 14.47 -1.24 -7.98
N THR A 50 14.40 -2.47 -8.51
CA THR A 50 13.19 -3.31 -8.45
C THR A 50 12.72 -3.60 -7.02
N PRO A 51 13.58 -3.98 -6.06
CA PRO A 51 13.17 -4.22 -4.68
C PRO A 51 12.56 -2.97 -4.01
N ALA A 52 13.17 -1.80 -4.20
CA ALA A 52 12.68 -0.55 -3.63
C ALA A 52 11.30 -0.18 -4.20
N LEU A 53 11.13 -0.31 -5.52
CA LEU A 53 9.84 -0.09 -6.17
C LEU A 53 8.75 -1.07 -5.67
N ILE A 54 9.10 -2.33 -5.44
CA ILE A 54 8.16 -3.31 -4.87
C ILE A 54 7.71 -2.88 -3.47
N THR A 55 8.64 -2.48 -2.60
CA THR A 55 8.33 -1.98 -1.26
C THR A 55 7.44 -0.74 -1.31
N ASP A 56 7.73 0.20 -2.21
CA ASP A 56 6.91 1.41 -2.38
C ASP A 56 5.50 1.10 -2.87
N ILE A 57 5.35 0.19 -3.84
CA ILE A 57 4.02 -0.21 -4.32
C ILE A 57 3.23 -0.88 -3.19
N ASP A 58 3.84 -1.74 -2.38
CA ASP A 58 3.16 -2.39 -1.26
C ASP A 58 2.71 -1.37 -0.20
N ARG A 59 3.60 -0.44 0.17
CA ARG A 59 3.28 0.69 1.05
C ARG A 59 2.12 1.53 0.51
N LEU A 60 2.17 1.92 -0.76
CA LEU A 60 1.12 2.71 -1.41
C LEU A 60 -0.22 1.96 -1.47
N ARG A 61 -0.20 0.63 -1.68
CA ARG A 61 -1.41 -0.22 -1.63
C ARG A 61 -2.02 -0.22 -0.23
N ALA A 62 -1.21 -0.33 0.81
CA ALA A 62 -1.66 -0.29 2.20
C ALA A 62 -2.24 1.09 2.58
N GLU A 63 -1.57 2.17 2.16
CA GLU A 63 -2.03 3.55 2.35
C GLU A 63 -3.37 3.81 1.64
N LEU A 64 -3.48 3.39 0.38
CA LEU A 64 -4.70 3.54 -0.42
C LEU A 64 -5.87 2.76 0.19
N SER A 65 -5.62 1.52 0.64
CA SER A 65 -6.63 0.71 1.29
C SER A 65 -7.12 1.36 2.58
N THR A 66 -6.19 1.85 3.41
CA THR A 66 -6.49 2.58 4.64
C THR A 66 -7.34 3.82 4.37
N SER A 67 -6.96 4.64 3.38
CA SER A 67 -7.73 5.84 2.99
C SER A 67 -9.14 5.50 2.51
N ARG A 68 -9.28 4.42 1.73
CA ARG A 68 -10.60 3.93 1.28
C ARG A 68 -11.48 3.49 2.45
N TYR A 69 -10.92 2.78 3.43
CA TYR A 69 -11.63 2.38 4.64
C TYR A 69 -12.06 3.59 5.49
N GLN A 70 -11.16 4.53 5.75
CA GLN A 70 -11.47 5.77 6.49
C GLN A 70 -12.60 6.55 5.81
N ARG A 71 -12.55 6.69 4.48
CA ARG A 71 -13.63 7.35 3.72
C ARG A 71 -14.95 6.59 3.82
N ALA A 72 -14.94 5.26 3.73
CA ALA A 72 -16.15 4.46 3.82
C ALA A 72 -16.80 4.57 5.21
N ASN A 73 -15.99 4.52 6.27
CA ASN A 73 -16.46 4.68 7.65
C ASN A 73 -17.03 6.08 7.89
N LEU A 74 -16.38 7.13 7.39
CA LEU A 74 -16.91 8.49 7.51
C LEU A 74 -18.25 8.65 6.80
N ILE A 75 -18.42 8.06 5.61
CA ILE A 75 -19.71 8.05 4.91
C ILE A 75 -20.77 7.30 5.71
N ALA A 76 -20.41 6.19 6.36
CA ALA A 76 -21.31 5.45 7.23
C ALA A 76 -21.72 6.28 8.47
N ALA A 77 -20.77 6.97 9.11
CA ALA A 77 -21.03 7.87 10.22
C ALA A 77 -21.95 9.04 9.83
N ILE A 78 -21.73 9.66 8.66
CA ILE A 78 -22.62 10.70 8.13
C ILE A 78 -24.03 10.16 7.93
N ARG A 79 -24.18 8.95 7.36
CA ARG A 79 -25.50 8.32 7.18
C ARG A 79 -26.18 8.02 8.51
N ALA A 80 -25.42 7.54 9.50
CA ALA A 80 -25.94 7.30 10.85
C ALA A 80 -26.41 8.62 11.51
N THR A 81 -25.63 9.69 11.39
CA THR A 81 -26.03 11.02 11.86
C THR A 81 -27.32 11.53 11.23
N LEU A 82 -27.50 11.34 9.91
CA LEU A 82 -28.73 11.76 9.23
C LEU A 82 -29.94 10.94 9.72
N ALA A 83 -29.80 9.62 9.82
CA ALA A 83 -30.87 8.76 10.35
C ALA A 83 -31.24 9.11 11.80
N ALA A 84 -30.23 9.29 12.66
CA ALA A 84 -30.40 9.71 14.04
C ALA A 84 -31.11 11.07 14.17
N HIS A 85 -30.81 12.02 13.27
CA HIS A 85 -31.51 13.30 13.23
C HIS A 85 -32.98 13.14 12.85
N ASP A 86 -33.28 12.33 11.84
CA ASP A 86 -34.65 12.04 11.40
C ASP A 86 -35.46 11.31 12.49
N GLU A 87 -34.81 10.49 13.30
CA GLU A 87 -35.39 9.78 14.45
C GLU A 87 -35.53 10.66 15.72
N GLY A 88 -35.01 11.89 15.69
CA GLY A 88 -35.08 12.84 16.81
C GLY A 88 -34.14 12.52 17.97
N GLU A 89 -33.05 11.79 17.70
CA GLU A 89 -32.02 11.53 18.70
C GLU A 89 -31.43 12.85 19.25
N HIS A 90 -31.08 12.87 20.53
CA HIS A 90 -30.63 14.09 21.22
C HIS A 90 -29.29 14.62 20.69
N ASP A 91 -28.38 13.73 20.26
CA ASP A 91 -27.06 14.09 19.76
C ASP A 91 -26.65 13.29 18.51
N PRO A 92 -27.29 13.55 17.35
CA PRO A 92 -26.98 12.84 16.10
C PRO A 92 -25.54 13.06 15.61
N LEU A 93 -24.91 14.17 16.00
CA LEU A 93 -23.52 14.51 15.65
C LEU A 93 -22.49 13.65 16.38
N PHE A 94 -22.91 12.86 17.37
CA PHE A 94 -22.06 11.90 18.05
C PHE A 94 -21.31 10.97 17.08
N TYR A 95 -22.02 10.38 16.11
CA TYR A 95 -21.43 9.40 15.17
C TYR A 95 -20.26 9.96 14.34
N VAL A 96 -20.39 11.17 13.80
CA VAL A 96 -19.31 11.81 13.03
C VAL A 96 -18.14 12.19 13.93
N ARG A 97 -18.41 12.71 15.14
CA ARG A 97 -17.34 13.07 16.09
C ARG A 97 -16.56 11.84 16.53
N ASP A 98 -17.25 10.74 16.82
CA ASP A 98 -16.64 9.48 17.19
C ASP A 98 -15.74 8.93 16.07
N GLU A 99 -16.25 8.88 14.83
CA GLU A 99 -15.46 8.42 13.69
C GLU A 99 -14.24 9.32 13.43
N LEU A 100 -14.38 10.65 13.53
CA LEU A 100 -13.25 11.57 13.41
C LEU A 100 -12.21 11.31 14.51
N HIS A 101 -12.64 11.09 15.74
CA HIS A 101 -11.74 10.77 16.86
C HIS A 101 -11.02 9.42 16.63
N ALA A 102 -11.74 8.40 16.15
CA ALA A 102 -11.18 7.11 15.80
C ALA A 102 -10.11 7.23 14.69
N GLN A 103 -10.35 8.04 13.66
CA GLN A 103 -9.40 8.27 12.58
C GLN A 103 -8.15 9.04 13.02
N HIS A 104 -8.30 10.07 13.87
CA HIS A 104 -7.15 10.77 14.46
C HIS A 104 -6.28 9.81 15.26
N SER A 105 -6.91 8.98 16.11
CA SER A 105 -6.22 7.97 16.91
C SER A 105 -5.51 6.91 16.06
N ALA A 106 -6.11 6.50 14.94
CA ALA A 106 -5.49 5.58 13.99
C ALA A 106 -4.29 6.21 13.28
N THR A 107 -4.39 7.49 12.91
CA THR A 107 -3.31 8.24 12.25
C THR A 107 -2.13 8.45 13.20
N ALA A 108 -2.39 8.84 14.45
CA ALA A 108 -1.36 9.00 15.48
C ALA A 108 -0.59 7.69 15.77
N ARG A 109 -1.28 6.54 15.79
CA ARG A 109 -0.63 5.23 15.92
C ARG A 109 0.27 4.89 14.73
N ARG A 110 -0.15 5.25 13.50
CA ARG A 110 0.68 5.05 12.30
C ARG A 110 1.94 5.91 12.33
N THR A 111 1.83 7.18 12.75
CA THR A 111 3.01 8.07 12.85
C THR A 111 3.97 7.64 13.96
N ALA A 112 3.46 7.12 15.08
CA ALA A 112 4.30 6.61 16.17
C ALA A 112 4.97 5.26 15.83
N GLY A 113 4.34 4.43 14.99
CA GLY A 113 4.88 3.14 14.54
C GLY A 113 5.86 3.20 13.37
N GLY A 114 5.85 4.29 12.58
CA GLY A 114 6.70 4.45 11.39
C GLY A 114 8.12 4.97 11.66
N GLY A 115 8.51 5.14 12.93
CA GLY A 115 9.81 5.68 13.34
C GLY A 115 10.90 4.65 13.64
N ARG A 116 10.87 3.46 13.03
CA ARG A 116 11.88 2.40 13.25
C ARG A 116 12.40 1.83 11.94
#